data_AF-A0A197JXQ6-F1
#
_entry.id   AF-A0A197JXQ6-F1
#
_cell.length_a   1.000
_cell.length_b   1.000
_cell.length_c   1.000
_cell.angle_alpha   90.00
_cell.angle_beta   90.00
_cell.angle_gamma   90.00
#
_symmetry.space_group_name_H-M   'P 1'
#
loop_
_entity.id
_entity.type
_entity.pdbx_description
1 polymer ?
#
loop_
_entity_poly.entity_id
_entity_poly.type
_entity_poly.pdbx_seq_one_letter_code
_entity_poly.pdbx_strand_id
1 'polypeptide(L)'
;MTATADSWEYPTQRKFDDVAPLSEVDPNDKAAVLRSRALAVRESWINAMEGRIIQEELKKCYRAEGVNHYQNCRHLVDLYMNALKEKRVEGWRKTESA
;
A
#
# COMPACT_ATOMS: atom_id res chain seq x y z
N MET A 1 37.90 -6.67 -9.63
CA MET A 1 36.57 -7.28 -9.50
C MET A 1 36.55 -8.07 -8.20
N THR A 2 36.24 -7.42 -7.09
CA THR A 2 36.12 -8.09 -5.79
C THR A 2 34.65 -8.30 -5.51
N ALA A 3 34.16 -9.53 -5.73
CA ALA A 3 32.89 -9.97 -5.18
C ALA A 3 33.07 -10.06 -3.66
N THR A 4 32.49 -9.10 -2.94
CA THR A 4 32.37 -9.16 -1.49
C THR A 4 31.39 -10.28 -1.15
N ALA A 5 31.80 -11.20 -0.28
CA ALA A 5 30.99 -12.30 0.19
C ALA A 5 29.57 -11.84 0.57
N ASP A 6 28.58 -12.56 0.06
CA ASP A 6 27.16 -12.37 0.35
C ASP A 6 26.91 -12.43 1.86
N SER A 7 26.68 -11.26 2.46
CA SER A 7 26.05 -11.18 3.77
C SER A 7 24.63 -11.72 3.63
N TRP A 8 24.31 -12.84 4.29
CA TRP A 8 22.94 -13.35 4.46
C TRP A 8 22.10 -12.44 5.36
N GLU A 9 22.13 -11.14 5.09
CA GLU A 9 21.39 -10.12 5.78
C GLU A 9 20.11 -9.87 5.00
N TYR A 10 18.97 -10.14 5.64
CA TYR A 10 17.68 -9.87 5.04
C TYR A 10 17.58 -8.37 4.77
N PRO A 11 17.33 -7.94 3.51
CA PRO A 11 17.18 -6.54 3.22
C PRO A 11 16.02 -5.97 4.04
N THR A 12 16.30 -4.92 4.82
CA THR A 12 15.32 -4.26 5.69
C THR A 12 14.15 -3.67 4.90
N GLN A 13 14.40 -3.26 3.65
CA GLN A 13 13.37 -2.83 2.70
C GLN A 13 13.69 -3.31 1.29
N ARG A 14 12.86 -4.22 0.76
CA ARG A 14 12.97 -4.69 -0.62
C ARG A 14 12.48 -3.61 -1.58
N LYS A 15 13.32 -3.22 -2.55
CA LYS A 15 12.94 -2.35 -3.67
C LYS A 15 12.44 -3.20 -4.83
N PHE A 16 11.44 -2.70 -5.55
CA PHE A 16 10.91 -3.31 -6.76
C PHE A 16 11.18 -2.37 -7.93
N ASP A 17 11.32 -2.94 -9.12
CA ASP A 17 11.49 -2.15 -10.34
C ASP A 17 10.20 -1.40 -10.69
N ASP A 18 10.35 -0.23 -11.30
CA ASP A 18 9.22 0.54 -11.81
C ASP A 18 8.66 -0.16 -13.06
N VAL A 19 7.38 -0.51 -13.02
CA VAL A 19 6.66 -1.21 -14.09
C VAL A 19 5.50 -0.33 -14.53
N ALA A 20 5.18 -0.35 -15.83
CA ALA A 20 4.00 0.35 -16.33
C ALA A 20 2.71 -0.21 -15.71
N PRO A 21 1.66 0.63 -15.55
CA PRO A 21 0.35 0.17 -15.12
C PRO A 21 -0.28 -0.74 -16.17
N LEU A 22 -1.20 -1.61 -15.74
CA LEU A 22 -1.80 -2.64 -16.59
C LEU A 22 -2.54 -2.09 -17.83
N SER A 23 -2.98 -0.84 -17.79
CA SER A 23 -3.65 -0.13 -18.89
C SER A 23 -2.75 0.20 -20.08
N GLU A 24 -1.43 0.31 -19.86
CA GLU A 24 -0.47 0.77 -20.88
C GLU A 24 0.34 -0.38 -21.51
N VAL A 25 0.19 -1.60 -20.99
CA VAL A 25 1.01 -2.75 -21.37
C VAL A 25 0.37 -3.49 -22.54
N ASP A 26 1.18 -3.88 -23.54
CA ASP A 26 0.71 -4.72 -24.65
C ASP A 26 0.21 -6.09 -24.13
N PRO A 27 -1.05 -6.47 -24.38
CA PRO A 27 -1.61 -7.77 -23.98
C PRO A 27 -0.84 -8.99 -24.52
N ASN A 28 -0.08 -8.84 -25.62
CA ASN A 28 0.69 -9.94 -26.21
C ASN A 28 2.00 -10.23 -25.47
N ASP A 29 2.57 -9.25 -24.77
CA ASP A 29 3.75 -9.46 -23.91
C ASP A 29 3.34 -10.02 -22.54
N LYS A 30 3.28 -11.35 -22.48
CA LYS A 30 2.92 -12.08 -21.25
C LYS A 30 3.82 -11.72 -20.06
N ALA A 31 5.11 -11.43 -20.28
CA ALA A 31 6.04 -11.13 -19.20
C ALA A 31 5.79 -9.73 -18.62
N ALA A 32 5.51 -8.75 -19.47
CA ALA A 32 5.11 -7.41 -19.01
C ALA A 32 3.76 -7.43 -18.30
N VAL A 33 2.76 -8.15 -18.82
CA VAL A 33 1.43 -8.28 -18.18
C VAL A 33 1.54 -8.87 -16.78
N LEU A 34 2.34 -9.94 -16.59
CA LEU A 34 2.53 -10.56 -15.28
C LEU A 34 3.20 -9.61 -14.27
N ARG A 35 4.20 -8.85 -14.70
CA ARG A 35 4.86 -7.85 -13.83
C ARG A 35 3.89 -6.75 -13.41
N SER A 36 3.05 -6.28 -14.32
CA SER A 36 2.08 -5.21 -14.09
C SER A 36 0.94 -5.66 -13.17
N ARG A 37 0.48 -6.91 -13.30
CA ARG A 37 -0.46 -7.52 -12.35
C ARG A 37 0.11 -7.64 -10.94
N ALA A 38 1.39 -8.01 -10.83
CA ALA A 38 2.08 -8.08 -9.54
C ALA A 38 2.25 -6.68 -8.91
N LEU A 39 2.49 -5.64 -9.72
CA LEU A 39 2.51 -4.25 -9.27
C LEU A 39 1.16 -3.84 -8.70
N ALA A 40 0.06 -4.04 -9.45
CA ALA A 40 -1.29 -3.66 -9.01
C ALA A 40 -1.68 -4.30 -7.65
N VAL A 41 -1.34 -5.58 -7.46
CA VAL A 41 -1.58 -6.25 -6.17
C VAL A 41 -0.72 -5.65 -5.07
N ARG A 42 0.55 -5.32 -5.35
CA ARG A 42 1.44 -4.70 -4.35
C ARG A 42 0.92 -3.33 -3.91
N GLU A 43 0.48 -2.50 -4.85
CA GLU A 43 -0.10 -1.20 -4.57
C GLU A 43 -1.36 -1.30 -3.72
N SER A 44 -2.23 -2.29 -3.99
CA SER A 44 -3.43 -2.48 -3.16
C SER A 44 -3.11 -2.90 -1.73
N TRP A 45 -2.04 -3.68 -1.53
CA TRP A 45 -1.51 -3.95 -0.19
C TRP A 45 -0.90 -2.71 0.47
N ILE A 46 -0.18 -1.87 -0.27
CA ILE A 46 0.37 -0.60 0.24
C ILE A 46 -0.78 0.29 0.74
N ASN A 47 -1.82 0.47 -0.06
CA ASN A 47 -3.01 1.23 0.34
C ASN A 47 -3.64 0.69 1.63
N ALA A 48 -3.79 -0.63 1.74
CA ALA A 48 -4.32 -1.26 2.95
C ALA A 48 -3.41 -1.04 4.17
N MET A 49 -2.09 -1.05 4.00
CA MET A 49 -1.13 -0.75 5.07
C MET A 49 -1.16 0.73 5.48
N GLU A 50 -1.34 1.66 4.54
CA GLU A 50 -1.58 3.07 4.85
C GLU A 50 -2.86 3.26 5.68
N GLY A 51 -3.93 2.56 5.32
CA GLY A 51 -5.17 2.56 6.12
C GLY A 51 -4.95 2.07 7.56
N ARG A 52 -4.08 1.06 7.75
CA ARG A 52 -3.70 0.58 9.09
C ARG A 52 -2.90 1.62 9.88
N ILE A 53 -1.98 2.34 9.25
CA ILE A 53 -1.22 3.42 9.90
C ILE A 53 -2.17 4.50 10.44
N ILE A 54 -3.16 4.91 9.64
CA ILE A 54 -4.18 5.89 10.08
C ILE A 54 -4.96 5.35 11.28
N GLN A 55 -5.33 4.06 11.24
CA GLN A 55 -6.04 3.42 12.36
C GLN A 55 -5.19 3.38 13.64
N GLU A 56 -3.90 3.11 13.54
CA GLU A 56 -2.98 3.10 14.68
C GLU A 56 -2.81 4.49 15.27
N GLU A 57 -2.69 5.51 14.43
CA GLU A 57 -2.58 6.90 14.88
C GLU A 57 -3.87 7.37 15.56
N LEU A 58 -5.03 7.00 15.01
CA LEU A 58 -6.32 7.23 15.63
C LEU A 58 -6.40 6.58 17.02
N LYS A 59 -5.96 5.33 17.17
CA LYS A 59 -5.92 4.64 18.47
C LYS A 59 -4.99 5.34 19.47
N LYS A 60 -3.86 5.87 19.03
CA LYS A 60 -2.96 6.66 19.90
C LYS A 60 -3.62 7.95 20.35
N CYS A 61 -4.27 8.68 19.45
CA CYS A 61 -5.00 9.92 19.77
C CYS A 61 -6.09 9.66 20.83
N TYR A 62 -6.90 8.62 20.64
CA TYR A 62 -7.94 8.23 21.61
C TYR A 62 -7.37 7.89 22.99
N ARG A 63 -6.20 7.24 23.04
CA ARG A 63 -5.51 6.92 24.31
C ARG A 63 -4.91 8.16 24.98
N ALA A 64 -4.39 9.11 24.20
CA ALA A 64 -3.74 10.31 24.72
C ALA A 64 -4.75 11.32 25.30
N GLU A 65 -5.89 11.49 24.64
CA GLU A 65 -6.81 12.59 24.96
C GLU A 65 -7.96 12.21 25.89
N GLY A 66 -8.25 10.91 26.03
CA GLY A 66 -9.27 10.41 26.93
C GLY A 66 -10.65 10.96 26.60
N VAL A 67 -11.15 11.93 27.38
CA VAL A 67 -12.49 12.50 27.22
C VAL A 67 -12.57 13.51 26.06
N ASN A 68 -11.44 14.11 25.65
CA ASN A 68 -11.44 15.17 24.63
C ASN A 68 -11.32 14.69 23.17
N HIS A 69 -11.32 13.37 22.94
CA HIS A 69 -11.10 12.78 21.62
C HIS A 69 -12.12 13.24 20.56
N TYR A 70 -13.32 13.69 20.96
CA TYR A 70 -14.34 14.17 20.04
C TYR A 70 -13.95 15.46 19.30
N GLN A 71 -13.20 16.36 19.94
CA GLN A 71 -12.82 17.63 19.34
C GLN A 71 -11.52 17.51 18.56
N ASN A 72 -10.52 16.89 19.19
CA ASN A 72 -9.16 16.91 18.67
C ASN A 72 -8.87 15.74 17.70
N CYS A 73 -9.39 14.53 17.92
CA CYS A 73 -9.16 13.38 17.02
C CYS A 73 -10.09 13.34 15.79
N ARG A 74 -11.00 14.31 15.61
CA ARG A 74 -12.02 14.30 14.55
C ARG A 74 -11.44 14.15 13.15
N HIS A 75 -10.37 14.89 12.85
CA HIS A 75 -9.69 14.83 11.56
C HIS A 75 -9.14 13.43 11.23
N LEU A 76 -8.61 12.71 12.23
CA LEU A 76 -8.14 11.33 12.06
C LEU A 76 -9.30 10.36 11.80
N VAL A 77 -10.46 10.59 12.44
CA VAL A 77 -11.68 9.81 12.18
C VAL A 77 -12.13 10.02 10.74
N ASP A 78 -12.20 11.26 10.26
CA ASP A 78 -12.62 11.57 8.90
C ASP A 78 -11.67 10.94 7.86
N LEU A 79 -10.35 11.03 8.09
CA LEU A 79 -9.34 10.37 7.27
C LEU A 79 -9.48 8.84 7.29
N TYR A 80 -9.72 8.25 8.46
CA TYR A 80 -9.93 6.81 8.60
C TYR A 80 -11.19 6.34 7.86
N MET A 81 -12.29 7.09 7.96
CA MET A 81 -13.54 6.79 7.26
C MET A 81 -13.40 6.87 5.75
N ASN A 82 -12.61 7.83 5.24
CA ASN A 82 -12.28 7.91 3.82
C ASN A 82 -11.37 6.75 3.40
N ALA A 83 -10.34 6.45 4.20
CA ALA A 83 -9.44 5.33 3.95
C ALA A 83 -10.17 3.98 3.91
N LEU A 84 -11.20 3.76 4.73
CA LEU A 84 -12.01 2.52 4.71
C LEU A 84 -12.78 2.32 3.40
N LYS A 85 -13.15 3.41 2.72
CA LYS A 85 -13.87 3.37 1.45
C LYS A 85 -12.90 3.15 0.28
N GLU A 86 -11.79 3.88 0.28
CA GLU A 86 -10.87 3.95 -0.86
C GLU A 86 -9.74 2.91 -0.79
N LYS A 87 -9.17 2.67 0.39
CA LYS A 87 -7.92 1.90 0.57
C LYS A 87 -8.16 0.42 0.86
N ARG A 88 -9.06 -0.20 0.11
CA ARG A 88 -9.32 -1.64 0.23
C ARG A 88 -8.34 -2.42 -0.63
N VAL A 89 -8.03 -3.65 -0.21
CA VAL A 89 -7.25 -4.57 -1.05
C VAL A 89 -8.12 -4.94 -2.26
N GLU A 90 -7.79 -4.34 -3.40
CA GLU A 90 -8.36 -4.66 -4.69
C GLU A 90 -7.41 -5.59 -5.45
N GLY A 91 -7.95 -6.62 -6.09
CA GLY A 91 -7.16 -7.49 -6.95
C GLY A 91 -6.92 -6.85 -8.32
N TRP A 92 -5.92 -7.34 -9.04
CA TRP A 92 -5.56 -6.85 -10.39
C TRP A 92 -6.70 -6.93 -11.42
N ARG A 93 -7.73 -7.75 -11.19
CA ARG A 93 -8.86 -7.87 -12.10
C ARG A 93 -9.75 -6.63 -12.13
N LYS A 94 -9.86 -5.90 -11.02
CA LYS A 94 -10.64 -4.65 -10.98
C LYS A 94 -9.97 -3.52 -11.77
N THR A 95 -8.64 -3.49 -11.76
CA THR A 95 -7.85 -2.52 -12.53
C THR A 95 -7.87 -2.77 -14.04
N GLU A 96 -8.25 -3.97 -14.52
CA GLU A 96 -8.46 -4.25 -15.96
C GLU A 96 -9.80 -3.67 -16.49
N SER A 97 -10.75 -3.35 -15.61
CA SER A 97 -12.11 -2.92 -15.99
C SER A 97 -12.36 -1.41 -15.89
N ALA A 98 -11.31 -0.62 -15.67
CA ALA A 98 -11.38 0.84 -15.53
C ALA A 98 -10.83 1.53 -16.78
#